data_AF-A0A6G3XY43-F1
#
_entry.id   AF-A0A6G3XY43-F1
#
_cell.length_a   1.000
_cell.length_b   1.000
_cell.length_c   1.000
_cell.angle_alpha   90.00
_cell.angle_beta   90.00
_cell.angle_gamma   90.00
#
_symmetry.space_group_name_H-M   'P 1'
#
loop_
_entity.id
_entity.type
_entity.pdbx_description
1 polymer ?
#
loop_
_entity_poly.entity_id
_entity_poly.type
_entity_poly.pdbx_seq_one_letter_code
_entity_poly.pdbx_strand_id
1 'polypeptide(L)'
;MPCRVTRTTLRSMTHLPPPAEELRLLDTELRQLDARRAQLLTRRAWLVAALQQTRQQPPQPRPWASSQPPITVSPRPETAAPSVQNVLLVLGGVLLTLAAAVFTLVSWGQMGIAGRALVLGAVTLATLAAPVALLKRGLRSTAESVAGLGLALTVLDAYALHAAALSATDGTGYAAAASAVLAATWSAYGLLPVTSGLRLTLPSALAAAQFPLLLWALAADASPYTITAALLVTAGLDAVAVARLAAGSVRITAVVGAYGMGGWGVLGAGWLSLTAGGPGEASRAGALLLLAAVIALGAAWRGPGVGHALGLALTAGLLVVAALGGVARTGLPSEWVVPAHLAVGVALLAAVRAGRLPEAMRTGFAWASGAVQALAVLWTLPVVAVVLLGPAGWLGRVWSGAPANARAAVLVEAPWPPDAVAAPLVLVGVAAVLALAVRAQVWRPRARLGALGLLWATALILPAVLEIPYAAGLLVLGVMTAAALFACRVTVSAAQVTALVLALVTAVGLTLVSLASQSATLVVLSGLTVLFAAASWRVGVAPFTAPAALVYAAALASASGAAADWPAARTALLVLLVPAAAALLAPR
;
A
#
# COMPACT_ATOMS: atom_id res chain seq x y z
N MET A 1 2.47 59.37 -6.67
CA MET A 1 3.22 58.16 -6.23
C MET A 1 2.26 56.98 -6.24
N PRO A 2 2.67 55.71 -6.44
CA PRO A 2 4.01 55.12 -6.67
C PRO A 2 4.08 54.34 -8.02
N CYS A 3 5.19 54.30 -8.76
CA CYS A 3 6.38 53.43 -8.67
C CYS A 3 6.51 52.53 -9.92
N ARG A 4 7.60 52.76 -10.64
CA ARG A 4 8.19 51.92 -11.68
C ARG A 4 8.26 50.46 -11.24
N VAL A 5 7.70 49.57 -12.06
CA VAL A 5 8.05 48.15 -12.04
C VAL A 5 9.32 47.94 -12.86
N THR A 6 10.24 47.22 -12.26
CA THR A 6 11.63 46.99 -12.64
C THR A 6 11.76 46.10 -13.88
N ARG A 7 12.76 46.42 -14.70
CA ARG A 7 12.99 46.02 -16.10
C ARG A 7 13.52 44.59 -16.33
N THR A 8 13.21 43.60 -15.49
CA THR A 8 13.94 42.31 -15.51
C THR A 8 13.15 41.05 -15.84
N THR A 9 11.88 41.15 -16.26
CA THR A 9 11.09 39.96 -16.69
C THR A 9 10.58 39.98 -18.13
N LEU A 10 11.00 40.93 -18.97
CA LEU A 10 10.70 40.94 -20.42
C LEU A 10 11.83 40.31 -21.25
N ARG A 11 12.31 39.12 -20.86
CA ARG A 11 13.38 38.41 -21.57
C ARG A 11 13.01 36.99 -22.04
N SER A 12 11.75 36.76 -22.38
CA SER A 12 11.35 35.61 -23.20
C SER A 12 10.13 35.91 -24.07
N MET A 13 10.24 36.94 -24.92
CA MET A 13 9.42 36.95 -26.14
C MET A 13 10.09 35.99 -27.11
N THR A 14 9.51 34.80 -27.24
CA THR A 14 9.82 33.84 -28.30
C THR A 14 9.71 34.55 -29.64
N HIS A 15 10.86 34.80 -30.26
CA HIS A 15 10.95 35.27 -31.63
C HIS A 15 10.31 34.19 -32.51
N LEU A 16 9.08 34.42 -32.97
CA LEU A 16 8.46 33.58 -33.99
C LEU A 16 9.31 33.75 -35.25
N PRO A 17 9.91 32.67 -35.79
CA PRO A 17 10.66 32.76 -37.04
C PRO A 17 9.69 33.15 -38.18
N PRO A 18 10.19 33.78 -39.25
CA PRO A 18 9.37 34.08 -40.41
C PRO A 18 8.70 32.80 -40.94
N PRO A 19 7.46 32.85 -41.46
CA PRO A 19 6.64 31.68 -41.76
C PRO A 19 7.28 30.69 -42.75
N ALA A 20 8.20 31.17 -43.60
CA ALA A 20 8.97 30.30 -44.50
C ALA A 20 10.00 29.42 -43.77
N GLU A 21 10.57 29.89 -42.67
CA GLU A 21 11.50 29.10 -41.83
C GLU A 21 10.74 28.12 -40.94
N GLU A 22 9.58 28.52 -40.43
CA GLU A 22 8.69 27.64 -39.66
C GLU A 22 8.17 26.47 -40.50
N LEU A 23 7.74 26.74 -41.75
CA LEU A 23 7.35 25.68 -42.69
C LEU A 23 8.51 24.72 -42.99
N ARG A 24 9.73 25.24 -43.17
CA ARG A 24 10.92 24.38 -43.39
C ARG A 24 11.20 23.49 -42.19
N LEU A 25 11.04 24.00 -40.97
CA LEU A 25 11.18 23.23 -39.73
C LEU A 25 10.11 22.13 -39.63
N LEU A 26 8.85 22.46 -39.89
CA LEU A 26 7.75 21.48 -39.90
C LEU A 26 7.95 20.41 -40.97
N ASP A 27 8.40 20.77 -42.16
CA ASP A 27 8.71 19.81 -43.24
C ASP A 27 9.89 18.90 -42.88
N THR A 28 10.85 19.36 -42.08
CA THR A 28 11.93 18.49 -41.58
C THR A 28 11.44 17.55 -40.49
N GLU A 29 10.60 18.01 -39.57
CA GLU A 29 10.01 17.16 -38.51
C GLU A 29 9.08 16.09 -39.09
N LEU A 30 8.24 16.45 -40.05
CA LEU A 30 7.36 15.49 -40.74
C LEU A 30 8.17 14.41 -41.46
N ARG A 31 9.26 14.79 -42.15
CA ARG A 31 10.17 13.83 -42.78
C ARG A 31 10.85 12.90 -41.77
N GLN A 32 11.22 13.39 -40.60
CA GLN A 32 11.80 12.56 -39.54
C GLN A 32 10.77 11.57 -38.97
N LEU A 33 9.52 12.00 -38.78
CA LEU A 33 8.45 11.13 -38.32
C LEU A 33 8.13 10.03 -39.34
N ASP A 34 8.09 10.37 -40.63
CA ASP A 34 7.87 9.38 -41.69
C ASP A 34 9.01 8.37 -41.79
N ALA A 35 10.26 8.81 -41.63
CA ALA A 35 11.42 7.90 -41.55
C ALA A 35 11.31 6.96 -40.35
N ARG A 36 10.90 7.47 -39.17
CA ARG A 36 10.72 6.65 -37.97
C ARG A 36 9.57 5.65 -38.13
N ARG A 37 8.46 6.07 -38.76
CA ARG A 37 7.33 5.20 -39.10
C ARG A 37 7.75 4.07 -40.04
N ALA A 38 8.50 4.39 -41.10
CA ALA A 38 9.02 3.40 -42.02
C ALA A 38 9.92 2.37 -41.29
N GLN A 39 10.83 2.83 -40.43
CA GLN A 39 11.71 1.96 -39.65
C GLN A 39 10.92 0.99 -38.74
N LEU A 40 9.87 1.48 -38.06
CA LEU A 40 9.00 0.65 -37.22
C LEU A 40 8.22 -0.38 -38.04
N LEU A 41 7.72 0.00 -39.22
CA LEU A 41 7.02 -0.91 -40.13
C LEU A 41 7.95 -2.01 -40.66
N THR A 42 9.19 -1.67 -41.04
CA THR A 42 10.20 -2.65 -41.45
C THR A 42 10.52 -3.61 -40.31
N ARG A 43 10.68 -3.11 -39.07
CA ARG A 43 10.94 -3.96 -37.91
C ARG A 43 9.76 -4.86 -37.58
N ARG A 44 8.52 -4.37 -37.71
CA ARG A 44 7.31 -5.18 -37.57
C ARG A 44 7.26 -6.28 -38.62
N ALA A 45 7.50 -5.96 -39.89
CA ALA A 45 7.51 -6.94 -40.98
C ALA A 45 8.56 -8.03 -40.73
N TRP A 46 9.76 -7.64 -40.31
CA TRP A 46 10.83 -8.57 -39.94
C TRP A 46 10.43 -9.47 -38.76
N LEU A 47 9.84 -8.91 -37.69
CA LEU A 47 9.37 -9.69 -36.54
C LEU A 47 8.27 -10.69 -36.93
N VAL A 48 7.35 -10.29 -37.80
CA VAL A 48 6.30 -11.18 -38.32
C VAL A 48 6.92 -12.33 -39.13
N ALA A 49 7.89 -12.03 -40.00
CA ALA A 49 8.60 -13.06 -40.76
C ALA A 49 9.39 -14.01 -39.85
N ALA A 50 10.08 -13.51 -38.82
CA ALA A 50 10.80 -14.33 -37.85
C ALA A 50 9.87 -15.26 -37.04
N LEU A 51 8.70 -14.77 -36.63
CA LEU A 51 7.68 -15.59 -35.96
C LEU A 51 7.07 -16.64 -36.89
N GLN A 52 6.85 -16.31 -38.16
CA GLN A 52 6.39 -17.27 -39.17
C GLN A 52 7.44 -18.35 -39.42
N GLN A 53 8.72 -17.98 -39.52
CA GLN A 53 9.82 -18.92 -39.72
C GLN A 53 10.00 -19.87 -38.52
N THR A 54 9.82 -19.35 -37.29
CA THR A 54 9.82 -20.17 -36.06
C THR A 54 8.64 -21.17 -36.04
N ARG A 55 7.48 -20.80 -36.61
CA ARG A 55 6.33 -21.71 -36.76
C ARG A 55 6.51 -22.73 -37.89
N GLN A 56 7.24 -22.39 -38.94
CA GLN A 56 7.47 -23.25 -40.11
C GLN A 56 8.65 -24.20 -39.93
N GLN A 57 9.46 -24.02 -38.88
CA GLN A 57 10.56 -24.92 -38.57
C GLN A 57 9.98 -26.30 -38.17
N PRO A 58 10.26 -27.37 -38.94
CA PRO A 58 9.75 -28.70 -38.61
C PRO A 58 10.33 -29.16 -37.26
N PRO A 59 9.56 -29.89 -36.42
CA PRO A 59 10.08 -30.40 -35.16
C PRO A 59 11.25 -31.35 -35.43
N GLN A 60 12.40 -31.09 -34.79
CA GLN A 60 13.45 -32.11 -34.69
C GLN A 60 12.87 -33.34 -33.96
N PRO A 61 13.07 -34.56 -34.48
CA PRO A 61 12.49 -35.76 -33.90
C PRO A 61 13.14 -36.05 -32.54
N ARG A 62 12.39 -35.83 -31.46
CA ARG A 62 12.63 -36.54 -30.20
C ARG A 62 12.06 -37.95 -30.36
N PRO A 63 12.80 -39.01 -29.99
CA PRO A 63 12.18 -40.33 -29.90
C PRO A 63 11.12 -40.27 -28.78
N TRP A 64 10.18 -41.21 -28.80
CA TRP A 64 9.21 -41.52 -27.74
C TRP A 64 8.17 -40.42 -27.34
N ALA A 65 6.98 -40.47 -27.96
CA ALA A 65 5.70 -40.73 -27.27
C ALA A 65 4.47 -40.24 -28.07
N SER A 66 3.59 -41.20 -28.38
CA SER A 66 2.13 -41.13 -28.57
C SER A 66 1.50 -40.06 -29.47
N SER A 67 0.94 -40.55 -30.57
CA SER A 67 0.03 -39.91 -31.52
C SER A 67 -1.11 -39.13 -30.84
N GLN A 68 -1.14 -37.81 -31.07
CA GLN A 68 -2.30 -36.95 -30.78
C GLN A 68 -2.79 -36.38 -32.13
N PRO A 69 -4.10 -36.41 -32.43
CA PRO A 69 -4.61 -35.88 -33.69
C PRO A 69 -4.43 -34.35 -33.75
N PRO A 70 -4.24 -33.78 -34.95
CA PRO A 70 -3.92 -32.36 -35.10
C PRO A 70 -5.09 -31.48 -34.62
N ILE A 71 -4.81 -30.61 -33.65
CA ILE A 71 -5.71 -29.52 -33.28
C ILE A 71 -5.68 -28.51 -34.42
N THR A 72 -6.75 -28.50 -35.23
CA THR A 72 -7.03 -27.42 -36.16
C THR A 72 -7.38 -26.16 -35.38
N VAL A 73 -6.39 -25.29 -35.19
CA VAL A 73 -6.63 -23.95 -34.63
C VAL A 73 -7.35 -23.13 -35.70
N SER A 74 -8.67 -22.97 -35.56
CA SER A 74 -9.43 -22.05 -36.42
C SER A 74 -8.88 -20.62 -36.29
N PRO A 75 -8.86 -19.83 -37.39
CA PRO A 75 -8.38 -18.46 -37.36
C PRO A 75 -9.18 -17.64 -36.36
N ARG A 76 -8.48 -17.00 -35.42
CA ARG A 76 -9.05 -16.03 -34.48
C ARG A 76 -9.26 -14.72 -35.25
N PRO A 77 -10.49 -14.17 -35.34
CA PRO A 77 -10.70 -12.85 -35.92
C PRO A 77 -10.10 -11.77 -35.00
N GLU A 78 -9.16 -10.98 -35.54
CA GLU A 78 -8.69 -9.75 -34.91
C GLU A 78 -9.72 -8.64 -35.20
N THR A 79 -10.24 -8.03 -34.12
CA THR A 79 -11.26 -6.94 -34.04
C THR A 79 -10.95 -5.72 -34.95
N ALA A 80 -11.87 -4.90 -35.46
CA ALA A 80 -13.14 -4.42 -34.88
C ALA A 80 -14.14 -3.86 -35.93
N ALA A 81 -15.41 -4.29 -35.84
CA ALA A 81 -16.65 -3.49 -35.81
C ALA A 81 -17.81 -4.52 -35.76
N PRO A 82 -18.62 -4.55 -34.68
CA PRO A 82 -19.69 -3.58 -34.60
C PRO A 82 -19.96 -3.14 -33.15
N SER A 83 -19.32 -2.05 -32.71
CA SER A 83 -19.74 -1.39 -31.46
C SER A 83 -21.16 -0.85 -31.62
N VAL A 84 -21.54 -0.37 -32.80
CA VAL A 84 -22.88 0.18 -33.07
C VAL A 84 -23.96 -0.90 -33.05
N GLN A 85 -23.73 -2.10 -33.62
CA GLN A 85 -24.72 -3.18 -33.56
C GLN A 85 -24.86 -3.74 -32.14
N ASN A 86 -23.75 -3.90 -31.40
CA ASN A 86 -23.82 -4.30 -30.00
C ASN A 86 -24.45 -3.21 -29.12
N VAL A 87 -24.17 -1.93 -29.38
CA VAL A 87 -24.81 -0.81 -28.69
C VAL A 87 -26.28 -0.73 -29.04
N LEU A 88 -26.68 -0.88 -30.31
CA LEU A 88 -28.09 -0.89 -30.72
C LEU A 88 -28.84 -2.13 -30.22
N LEU A 89 -28.17 -3.28 -30.09
CA LEU A 89 -28.76 -4.50 -29.56
C LEU A 89 -28.88 -4.46 -28.03
N VAL A 90 -27.90 -3.87 -27.34
CA VAL A 90 -27.99 -3.56 -25.90
C VAL A 90 -29.04 -2.47 -25.66
N LEU A 91 -29.05 -1.39 -26.44
CA LEU A 91 -30.03 -0.31 -26.35
C LEU A 91 -31.45 -0.82 -26.67
N GLY A 92 -31.59 -1.68 -27.68
CA GLY A 92 -32.84 -2.34 -28.03
C GLY A 92 -33.30 -3.31 -26.94
N GLY A 93 -32.39 -4.07 -26.33
CA GLY A 93 -32.67 -4.91 -25.16
C GLY A 93 -33.08 -4.11 -23.93
N VAL A 94 -32.41 -2.98 -23.67
CA VAL A 94 -32.72 -2.02 -22.60
C VAL A 94 -34.08 -1.36 -22.85
N LEU A 95 -34.35 -0.89 -24.07
CA LEU A 95 -35.63 -0.30 -24.44
C LEU A 95 -36.76 -1.32 -24.37
N LEU A 96 -36.52 -2.59 -24.75
CA LEU A 96 -37.52 -3.65 -24.67
C LEU A 96 -37.79 -4.06 -23.21
N THR A 97 -36.77 -4.14 -22.37
CA THR A 97 -36.95 -4.37 -20.92
C THR A 97 -37.63 -3.19 -20.24
N LEU A 98 -37.33 -1.96 -20.64
CA LEU A 98 -37.98 -0.75 -20.14
C LEU A 98 -39.43 -0.65 -20.65
N ALA A 99 -39.71 -1.07 -21.89
CA ALA A 99 -41.06 -1.20 -22.42
C ALA A 99 -41.85 -2.30 -21.70
N ALA A 100 -41.24 -3.44 -21.40
CA ALA A 100 -41.85 -4.48 -20.57
C ALA A 100 -42.09 -3.99 -19.13
N ALA A 101 -41.16 -3.23 -18.55
CA ALA A 101 -41.32 -2.59 -17.24
C ALA A 101 -42.46 -1.56 -17.24
N VAL A 102 -42.56 -0.71 -18.26
CA VAL A 102 -43.65 0.26 -18.41
C VAL A 102 -44.98 -0.46 -18.68
N PHE A 103 -45.01 -1.49 -19.51
CA PHE A 103 -46.22 -2.29 -19.73
C PHE A 103 -46.68 -2.98 -18.43
N THR A 104 -45.73 -3.51 -17.65
CA THR A 104 -46.02 -4.11 -16.33
C THR A 104 -46.41 -3.07 -15.28
N LEU A 105 -46.00 -1.80 -15.39
CA LEU A 105 -46.37 -0.70 -14.48
C LEU A 105 -47.64 0.07 -14.90
N VAL A 106 -47.94 0.17 -16.20
CA VAL A 106 -48.99 1.06 -16.75
C VAL A 106 -50.24 0.28 -17.19
N SER A 107 -50.16 -1.00 -17.55
CA SER A 107 -51.34 -1.80 -17.95
C SER A 107 -52.18 -2.30 -16.77
N TRP A 108 -52.14 -1.59 -15.62
CA TRP A 108 -52.74 -1.99 -14.35
C TRP A 108 -54.27 -1.92 -14.27
N GLY A 109 -54.96 -1.41 -15.30
CA GLY A 109 -56.39 -1.08 -15.21
C GLY A 109 -57.40 -2.16 -15.57
N GLN A 110 -57.06 -3.18 -16.38
CA GLN A 110 -58.08 -4.04 -17.04
C GLN A 110 -57.88 -5.56 -16.90
N MET A 111 -56.68 -6.05 -16.52
CA MET A 111 -56.43 -7.49 -16.34
C MET A 111 -56.41 -7.88 -14.86
N GLY A 112 -57.13 -8.93 -14.46
CA GLY A 112 -57.02 -9.51 -13.11
C GLY A 112 -55.63 -10.09 -12.81
N ILE A 113 -55.29 -10.28 -11.53
CA ILE A 113 -53.97 -10.77 -11.04
C ILE A 113 -53.57 -12.09 -11.75
N ALA A 114 -54.52 -13.01 -11.92
CA ALA A 114 -54.30 -14.29 -12.59
C ALA A 114 -53.94 -14.15 -14.08
N GLY A 115 -54.59 -13.23 -14.81
CA GLY A 115 -54.31 -12.99 -16.23
C GLY A 115 -52.92 -12.41 -16.46
N ARG A 116 -52.46 -11.54 -15.56
CA ARG A 116 -51.11 -10.96 -15.61
C ARG A 116 -50.01 -11.99 -15.34
N ALA A 117 -50.22 -12.84 -14.33
CA ALA A 117 -49.29 -13.92 -13.99
C ALA A 117 -49.16 -14.93 -15.14
N LEU A 118 -50.26 -15.25 -15.83
CA LEU A 118 -50.26 -16.14 -16.99
C LEU A 118 -49.50 -15.56 -18.18
N VAL A 119 -49.71 -14.28 -18.50
CA VAL A 119 -49.03 -13.61 -19.62
C VAL A 119 -47.52 -13.49 -19.34
N LEU A 120 -47.13 -13.03 -18.15
CA LEU A 120 -45.72 -12.95 -17.76
C LEU A 120 -45.07 -14.34 -17.75
N GLY A 121 -45.71 -15.34 -17.12
CA GLY A 121 -45.23 -16.72 -17.10
C GLY A 121 -45.06 -17.32 -18.50
N ALA A 122 -45.99 -17.06 -19.43
CA ALA A 122 -45.90 -17.52 -20.81
C ALA A 122 -44.74 -16.87 -21.57
N VAL A 123 -44.52 -15.56 -21.40
CA VAL A 123 -43.41 -14.83 -22.02
C VAL A 123 -42.07 -15.30 -21.46
N THR A 124 -41.97 -15.53 -20.16
CA THR A 124 -40.75 -16.03 -19.50
C THR A 124 -40.45 -17.47 -19.92
N LEU A 125 -41.46 -18.35 -20.02
CA LEU A 125 -41.29 -19.71 -20.57
C LEU A 125 -40.84 -19.69 -22.04
N ALA A 126 -41.44 -18.83 -22.87
CA ALA A 126 -41.08 -18.71 -24.28
C ALA A 126 -39.63 -18.21 -24.45
N THR A 127 -39.21 -17.23 -23.65
CA THR A 127 -37.84 -16.69 -23.67
C THR A 127 -36.81 -17.67 -23.10
N LEU A 128 -37.17 -18.53 -22.14
CA LEU A 128 -36.32 -19.62 -21.67
C LEU A 128 -36.26 -20.80 -22.66
N ALA A 129 -37.31 -21.07 -23.43
CA ALA A 129 -37.32 -22.14 -24.44
C ALA A 129 -36.59 -21.76 -25.74
N ALA A 130 -36.58 -20.49 -26.12
CA ALA A 130 -35.98 -20.01 -27.37
C ALA A 130 -34.45 -20.32 -27.50
N PRO A 131 -33.61 -20.15 -26.47
CA PRO A 131 -32.19 -20.52 -26.52
C PRO A 131 -31.96 -21.99 -26.86
N VAL A 132 -32.83 -22.91 -26.40
CA VAL A 132 -32.73 -24.34 -26.70
C VAL A 132 -32.91 -24.60 -28.20
N ALA A 133 -33.90 -23.97 -28.83
CA ALA A 133 -34.13 -24.09 -30.27
C ALA A 133 -33.02 -23.42 -31.09
N LEU A 134 -32.51 -22.27 -30.64
CA LEU A 134 -31.44 -21.53 -31.30
C LEU A 134 -30.09 -22.26 -31.24
N LEU A 135 -29.78 -22.94 -30.12
CA LEU A 135 -28.58 -23.76 -29.98
C LEU A 135 -28.63 -24.99 -30.89
N LYS A 136 -29.79 -25.64 -31.05
CA LYS A 136 -29.99 -26.72 -32.02
C LYS A 136 -29.75 -26.27 -33.47
N ARG A 137 -29.92 -24.97 -33.75
CA ARG A 137 -29.68 -24.35 -35.07
C ARG A 137 -28.29 -23.72 -35.22
N GLY A 138 -27.41 -23.85 -34.23
CA GLY A 138 -26.04 -23.33 -34.25
C GLY A 138 -25.89 -21.82 -33.98
N LEU A 139 -26.98 -21.13 -33.62
CA LEU A 139 -27.00 -19.67 -33.43
C LEU A 139 -26.64 -19.26 -31.99
N ARG A 140 -25.36 -19.44 -31.62
CA ARG A 140 -24.88 -19.27 -30.23
C ARG A 140 -24.99 -17.85 -29.69
N SER A 141 -24.62 -16.83 -30.48
CA SER A 141 -24.61 -15.43 -30.04
C SER A 141 -26.01 -14.91 -29.72
N THR A 142 -26.98 -15.19 -30.58
CA THR A 142 -28.39 -14.85 -30.33
C THR A 142 -29.00 -15.66 -29.21
N ALA A 143 -28.65 -16.94 -29.04
CA ALA A 143 -29.07 -17.72 -27.88
C ALA A 143 -28.56 -17.12 -26.56
N GLU A 144 -27.34 -16.57 -26.54
CA GLU A 144 -26.78 -15.86 -25.38
C GLU A 144 -27.51 -14.55 -25.08
N SER A 145 -27.80 -13.71 -26.10
CA SER A 145 -28.58 -12.49 -25.91
C SER A 145 -29.99 -12.77 -25.39
N VAL A 146 -30.67 -13.80 -25.94
CA VAL A 146 -32.01 -14.19 -25.50
C VAL A 146 -31.98 -14.78 -24.10
N ALA A 147 -30.96 -15.56 -23.74
CA ALA A 147 -30.78 -16.05 -22.38
C ALA A 147 -30.53 -14.90 -21.38
N GLY A 148 -29.76 -13.87 -21.78
CA GLY A 148 -29.58 -12.66 -20.99
C GLY A 148 -30.89 -11.89 -20.78
N LEU A 149 -31.74 -11.80 -21.81
CA LEU A 149 -33.07 -11.22 -21.69
C LEU A 149 -33.99 -12.05 -20.78
N GLY A 150 -33.97 -13.38 -20.90
CA GLY A 150 -34.68 -14.28 -20.01
C GLY A 150 -34.28 -14.08 -18.54
N LEU A 151 -32.99 -13.81 -18.28
CA LEU A 151 -32.51 -13.50 -16.94
C LEU A 151 -33.09 -12.20 -16.38
N ALA A 152 -33.08 -11.12 -17.18
CA ALA A 152 -33.70 -9.86 -16.79
C ALA A 152 -35.20 -10.02 -16.51
N LEU A 153 -35.91 -10.81 -17.34
CA LEU A 153 -37.32 -11.11 -17.11
C LEU A 153 -37.55 -11.90 -15.82
N THR A 154 -36.72 -12.90 -15.50
CA THR A 154 -36.88 -13.65 -14.24
C THR A 154 -36.70 -12.77 -12.99
N VAL A 155 -35.84 -11.75 -13.05
CA VAL A 155 -35.70 -10.75 -11.97
C VAL A 155 -36.92 -9.85 -11.90
N LEU A 156 -37.43 -9.41 -13.06
CA LEU A 156 -38.64 -8.59 -13.15
C LEU A 156 -39.87 -9.35 -12.65
N ASP A 157 -39.99 -10.65 -12.97
CA ASP A 157 -41.06 -11.52 -12.48
C ASP A 157 -41.02 -11.67 -10.97
N ALA A 158 -39.83 -11.81 -10.38
CA ALA A 158 -39.68 -11.86 -8.93
C ALA A 158 -40.13 -10.54 -8.28
N TYR A 159 -39.77 -9.39 -8.84
CA TYR A 159 -40.23 -8.09 -8.33
C TYR A 159 -41.75 -7.91 -8.51
N ALA A 160 -42.28 -8.26 -9.67
CA ALA A 160 -43.71 -8.15 -9.96
C ALA A 160 -44.54 -9.03 -9.02
N LEU A 161 -44.07 -10.23 -8.71
CA LEU A 161 -44.71 -11.13 -7.75
C LEU A 161 -44.71 -10.56 -6.33
N HIS A 162 -43.62 -9.92 -5.90
CA HIS A 162 -43.59 -9.20 -4.63
C HIS A 162 -44.59 -8.03 -4.62
N ALA A 163 -44.52 -7.16 -5.63
CA ALA A 163 -45.35 -5.96 -5.69
C ALA A 163 -46.86 -6.27 -5.80
N ALA A 164 -47.23 -7.33 -6.52
CA ALA A 164 -48.63 -7.64 -6.81
C ALA A 164 -49.29 -8.60 -5.81
N ALA A 165 -48.55 -9.57 -5.25
CA ALA A 165 -49.14 -10.66 -4.46
C ALA A 165 -48.58 -10.75 -3.03
N LEU A 166 -47.36 -10.26 -2.79
CA LEU A 166 -46.66 -10.42 -1.50
C LEU A 166 -46.16 -9.07 -0.93
N SER A 167 -46.85 -7.97 -1.24
CA SER A 167 -46.43 -6.61 -0.84
C SER A 167 -46.44 -6.40 0.69
N ALA A 168 -47.13 -7.26 1.43
CA ALA A 168 -47.14 -7.28 2.89
C ALA A 168 -45.95 -8.03 3.51
N THR A 169 -45.12 -8.71 2.71
CA THR A 169 -43.92 -9.40 3.20
C THR A 169 -42.73 -8.44 3.24
N ASP A 170 -41.77 -8.72 4.13
CA ASP A 170 -40.53 -7.93 4.16
C ASP A 170 -39.79 -8.01 2.82
N GLY A 171 -39.58 -6.85 2.20
CA GLY A 171 -38.97 -6.75 0.87
C GLY A 171 -37.54 -7.27 0.84
N THR A 172 -36.78 -7.09 1.92
CA THR A 172 -35.40 -7.59 2.01
C THR A 172 -35.35 -9.11 2.15
N GLY A 173 -36.20 -9.69 2.99
CA GLY A 173 -36.32 -11.14 3.15
C GLY A 173 -36.84 -11.82 1.88
N TYR A 174 -37.80 -11.20 1.19
CA TYR A 174 -38.26 -11.68 -0.10
C TYR A 174 -37.16 -11.62 -1.16
N ALA A 175 -36.40 -10.53 -1.25
CA ALA A 175 -35.28 -10.41 -2.20
C ALA A 175 -34.18 -11.45 -1.91
N ALA A 176 -33.91 -11.77 -0.65
CA ALA A 176 -32.99 -12.83 -0.27
C ALA A 176 -33.45 -14.20 -0.81
N ALA A 177 -34.71 -14.56 -0.56
CA ALA A 177 -35.30 -15.81 -1.05
C ALA A 177 -35.34 -15.85 -2.59
N ALA A 178 -35.75 -14.76 -3.23
CA ALA A 178 -35.81 -14.65 -4.69
C ALA A 178 -34.42 -14.81 -5.31
N SER A 179 -33.39 -14.16 -4.77
CA SER A 179 -32.01 -14.32 -5.27
C SER A 179 -31.49 -15.75 -5.12
N ALA A 180 -31.83 -16.44 -4.03
CA ALA A 180 -31.48 -17.86 -3.84
C ALA A 180 -32.18 -18.78 -4.84
N VAL A 181 -33.48 -18.56 -5.08
CA VAL A 181 -34.27 -19.31 -6.08
C VAL A 181 -33.74 -19.05 -7.49
N LEU A 182 -33.43 -17.80 -7.84
CA LEU A 182 -32.82 -17.44 -9.13
C LEU A 182 -31.46 -18.10 -9.29
N ALA A 183 -30.60 -18.07 -8.27
CA ALA A 183 -29.31 -18.74 -8.29
C ALA A 183 -29.44 -20.25 -8.54
N ALA A 184 -30.37 -20.93 -7.85
CA ALA A 184 -30.63 -22.35 -8.03
C ALA A 184 -31.18 -22.66 -9.43
N THR A 185 -32.15 -21.88 -9.90
CA THR A 185 -32.81 -22.06 -11.20
C THR A 185 -31.84 -21.86 -12.34
N TRP A 186 -31.03 -20.80 -12.32
CA TRP A 186 -30.03 -20.52 -13.35
C TRP A 186 -28.84 -21.49 -13.29
N SER A 187 -28.49 -22.00 -12.11
CA SER A 187 -27.50 -23.08 -11.98
C SER A 187 -28.01 -24.37 -12.62
N ALA A 188 -29.24 -24.79 -12.30
CA ALA A 188 -29.87 -25.96 -12.90
C ALA A 188 -30.01 -25.81 -14.43
N TYR A 189 -30.43 -24.61 -14.88
CA TYR A 189 -30.58 -24.30 -16.29
C TYR A 189 -29.23 -24.29 -17.03
N GLY A 190 -28.14 -23.82 -16.41
CA GLY A 190 -26.80 -23.86 -16.99
C GLY A 190 -26.16 -25.25 -17.02
N LEU A 191 -26.59 -26.15 -16.14
CA LEU A 191 -26.08 -27.53 -16.05
C LEU A 191 -26.82 -28.52 -16.96
N LEU A 192 -27.98 -28.16 -17.51
CA LEU A 192 -28.72 -28.99 -18.46
C LEU A 192 -27.86 -29.28 -19.71
N PRO A 193 -27.83 -30.53 -20.22
CA PRO A 193 -26.97 -30.92 -21.36
C PRO A 193 -27.19 -30.06 -22.60
N VAL A 194 -28.44 -29.63 -22.82
CA VAL A 194 -28.91 -28.90 -23.99
C VAL A 194 -28.46 -27.42 -23.98
N THR A 195 -28.24 -26.85 -22.80
CA THR A 195 -27.96 -25.42 -22.57
C THR A 195 -26.55 -25.19 -22.04
N SER A 196 -25.79 -26.25 -21.77
CA SER A 196 -24.37 -26.25 -21.42
C SER A 196 -23.47 -25.46 -22.39
N GLY A 197 -23.97 -25.19 -23.61
CA GLY A 197 -23.31 -24.37 -24.61
C GLY A 197 -23.37 -22.85 -24.38
N LEU A 198 -24.17 -22.36 -23.41
CA LEU A 198 -24.31 -20.95 -23.03
C LEU A 198 -23.24 -20.54 -22.02
N ARG A 199 -22.50 -19.47 -22.30
CA ARG A 199 -21.39 -19.04 -21.43
C ARG A 199 -21.79 -18.12 -20.27
N LEU A 200 -22.98 -17.50 -20.36
CA LEU A 200 -23.45 -16.46 -19.43
C LEU A 200 -24.34 -16.96 -18.29
N THR A 201 -24.91 -18.16 -18.39
CA THR A 201 -25.87 -18.71 -17.43
C THR A 201 -25.24 -19.08 -16.08
N LEU A 202 -24.12 -19.81 -16.08
CA LEU A 202 -23.39 -20.16 -14.86
C LEU A 202 -22.76 -18.94 -14.15
N PRO A 203 -22.12 -17.98 -14.85
CA PRO A 203 -21.63 -16.76 -14.22
C PRO A 203 -22.73 -15.93 -13.55
N SER A 204 -23.90 -15.82 -14.19
CA SER A 204 -25.02 -15.05 -13.64
C SER A 204 -25.72 -15.74 -12.47
N ALA A 205 -25.81 -17.08 -12.51
CA ALA A 205 -26.25 -17.87 -11.36
C ALA A 205 -25.34 -17.66 -10.13
N LEU A 206 -24.02 -17.62 -10.35
CA LEU A 206 -23.04 -17.36 -9.29
C LEU A 206 -23.14 -15.93 -8.75
N ALA A 207 -23.37 -14.94 -9.63
CA ALA A 207 -23.63 -13.57 -9.19
C ALA A 207 -24.90 -13.47 -8.33
N ALA A 208 -25.98 -14.14 -8.72
CA ALA A 208 -27.20 -14.21 -7.91
C ALA A 208 -26.96 -14.89 -6.56
N ALA A 209 -26.07 -15.89 -6.50
CA ALA A 209 -25.73 -16.62 -5.27
C ALA A 209 -24.94 -15.79 -4.23
N GLN A 210 -24.44 -14.60 -4.59
CA GLN A 210 -23.67 -13.75 -3.67
C GLN A 210 -24.57 -12.95 -2.71
N PHE A 211 -25.83 -12.70 -3.08
CA PHE A 211 -26.75 -11.84 -2.33
C PHE A 211 -27.55 -12.50 -1.18
N PRO A 212 -27.92 -13.80 -1.20
CA PRO A 212 -28.84 -14.38 -0.22
C PRO A 212 -28.40 -14.19 1.23
N LEU A 213 -27.15 -14.51 1.56
CA LEU A 213 -26.63 -14.41 2.93
C LEU A 213 -26.63 -12.96 3.45
N LEU A 214 -26.27 -12.01 2.59
CA LEU A 214 -26.26 -10.59 2.94
C LEU A 214 -27.69 -10.07 3.13
N LEU A 215 -28.58 -10.36 2.19
CA LEU A 215 -29.96 -9.90 2.22
C LEU A 215 -30.74 -10.52 3.39
N TRP A 216 -30.50 -11.79 3.74
CA TRP A 216 -31.09 -12.37 4.94
C TRP A 216 -30.54 -11.76 6.23
N ALA A 217 -29.25 -11.44 6.30
CA ALA A 217 -28.70 -10.75 7.46
C ALA A 217 -29.33 -9.35 7.62
N LEU A 218 -29.57 -8.65 6.52
CA LEU A 218 -30.26 -7.35 6.54
C LEU A 218 -31.74 -7.47 6.91
N ALA A 219 -32.45 -8.46 6.37
CA ALA A 219 -33.86 -8.73 6.67
C ALA A 219 -34.11 -9.10 8.14
N ALA A 220 -33.13 -9.69 8.80
CA ALA A 220 -33.19 -10.05 10.21
C ALA A 220 -32.75 -8.92 11.17
N ASP A 221 -32.54 -7.70 10.66
CA ASP A 221 -31.94 -6.57 11.40
C ASP A 221 -30.66 -6.99 12.15
N ALA A 222 -29.84 -7.82 11.51
CA ALA A 222 -28.72 -8.45 12.18
C ALA A 222 -27.63 -7.43 12.52
N SER A 223 -26.90 -7.72 13.60
CA SER A 223 -25.80 -6.86 14.05
C SER A 223 -24.74 -6.64 12.95
N PRO A 224 -23.99 -5.52 12.97
CA PRO A 224 -22.90 -5.27 12.03
C PRO A 224 -21.87 -6.41 11.94
N TYR A 225 -21.65 -7.13 13.04
CA TYR A 225 -20.79 -8.32 13.08
C TYR A 225 -21.35 -9.45 12.21
N THR A 226 -22.66 -9.68 12.25
CA THR A 226 -23.34 -10.73 11.47
C THR A 226 -23.33 -10.38 9.98
N ILE A 227 -23.57 -9.12 9.62
CA ILE A 227 -23.50 -8.63 8.23
C ILE A 227 -22.07 -8.83 7.68
N THR A 228 -21.06 -8.46 8.47
CA THR A 228 -19.65 -8.65 8.11
C THR A 228 -19.29 -10.14 7.98
N ALA A 229 -19.81 -10.99 8.88
CA ALA A 229 -19.64 -12.44 8.78
C ALA A 229 -20.28 -13.00 7.51
N ALA A 230 -21.48 -12.56 7.14
CA ALA A 230 -22.16 -12.98 5.91
C ALA A 230 -21.32 -12.64 4.67
N LEU A 231 -20.76 -11.43 4.59
CA LEU A 231 -19.86 -11.02 3.50
C LEU A 231 -18.60 -11.91 3.41
N LEU A 232 -17.96 -12.19 4.55
CA LEU A 232 -16.76 -13.04 4.59
C LEU A 232 -17.08 -14.50 4.25
N VAL A 233 -18.22 -15.03 4.69
CA VAL A 233 -18.66 -16.39 4.34
C VAL A 233 -18.93 -16.48 2.84
N THR A 234 -19.63 -15.51 2.25
CA THR A 234 -19.83 -15.45 0.79
C THR A 234 -18.49 -15.39 0.05
N ALA A 235 -17.57 -14.56 0.50
CA ALA A 235 -16.23 -14.47 -0.09
C ALA A 235 -15.44 -15.78 0.02
N GLY A 236 -15.60 -16.51 1.13
CA GLY A 236 -15.02 -17.84 1.34
C GLY A 236 -15.60 -18.88 0.38
N LEU A 237 -16.91 -18.87 0.17
CA LEU A 237 -17.58 -19.74 -0.80
C LEU A 237 -17.09 -19.45 -2.23
N ASP A 238 -16.98 -18.17 -2.59
CA ASP A 238 -16.42 -17.74 -3.87
C ASP A 238 -14.95 -18.18 -4.03
N ALA A 239 -14.12 -18.06 -2.99
CA ALA A 239 -12.74 -18.53 -3.01
C ALA A 239 -12.65 -20.06 -3.19
N VAL A 240 -13.56 -20.83 -2.59
CA VAL A 240 -13.67 -22.28 -2.81
C VAL A 240 -14.10 -22.58 -4.26
N ALA A 241 -15.03 -21.81 -4.81
CA ALA A 241 -15.45 -21.94 -6.21
C ALA A 241 -14.28 -21.67 -7.17
N VAL A 242 -13.49 -20.61 -6.92
CA VAL A 242 -12.27 -20.30 -7.70
C VAL A 242 -11.26 -21.45 -7.67
N ALA A 243 -11.12 -22.15 -6.54
CA ALA A 243 -10.20 -23.27 -6.40
C ALA A 243 -10.70 -24.55 -7.09
N ARG A 244 -12.01 -24.73 -7.27
CA ARG A 244 -12.62 -25.95 -7.84
C ARG A 244 -12.95 -25.83 -9.32
N LEU A 245 -13.21 -24.62 -9.83
CA LEU A 245 -13.66 -24.40 -11.19
C LEU A 245 -12.48 -24.28 -12.17
N ALA A 246 -12.63 -24.88 -13.35
CA ALA A 246 -11.69 -24.71 -14.45
C ALA A 246 -11.64 -23.24 -14.92
N ALA A 247 -10.54 -22.84 -15.55
CA ALA A 247 -10.38 -21.49 -16.08
C ALA A 247 -11.50 -21.17 -17.09
N GLY A 248 -12.25 -20.09 -16.85
CA GLY A 248 -13.40 -19.69 -17.66
C GLY A 248 -14.19 -18.54 -17.02
N SER A 249 -15.27 -18.11 -17.68
CA SER A 249 -16.08 -16.95 -17.24
C SER A 249 -16.62 -17.08 -15.82
N VAL A 250 -16.99 -18.30 -15.39
CA VAL A 250 -17.52 -18.57 -14.04
C VAL A 250 -16.46 -18.30 -12.97
N ARG A 251 -15.21 -18.68 -13.25
CA ARG A 251 -14.08 -18.42 -12.35
C ARG A 251 -13.79 -16.92 -12.24
N ILE A 252 -13.97 -16.14 -13.31
CA ILE A 252 -13.82 -14.68 -13.26
C ILE A 252 -14.87 -14.08 -12.32
N THR A 253 -16.14 -14.47 -12.44
CA THR A 253 -17.20 -13.97 -11.54
C THR A 253 -16.94 -14.36 -10.10
N ALA A 254 -16.47 -15.59 -9.83
CA ALA A 254 -16.10 -16.01 -8.49
C ALA A 254 -14.90 -15.23 -7.94
N VAL A 255 -13.91 -14.89 -8.78
CA VAL A 255 -12.79 -14.01 -8.36
C VAL A 255 -13.30 -12.61 -8.02
N VAL A 256 -14.15 -12.01 -8.87
CA VAL A 256 -14.73 -10.69 -8.63
C VAL A 256 -15.58 -10.69 -7.36
N GLY A 257 -16.38 -11.74 -7.14
CA GLY A 257 -17.16 -11.96 -5.92
C GLY A 257 -16.30 -12.06 -4.67
N ALA A 258 -15.28 -12.94 -4.70
CA ALA A 258 -14.37 -13.14 -3.58
C ALA A 258 -13.66 -11.83 -3.18
N TYR A 259 -13.16 -11.05 -4.15
CA TYR A 259 -12.53 -9.76 -3.86
C TYR A 259 -13.51 -8.66 -3.46
N GLY A 260 -14.70 -8.60 -4.08
CA GLY A 260 -15.72 -7.61 -3.75
C GLY A 260 -16.30 -7.82 -2.35
N MET A 261 -16.81 -9.02 -2.08
CA MET A 261 -17.39 -9.39 -0.79
C MET A 261 -16.32 -9.48 0.30
N GLY A 262 -15.15 -10.04 -0.03
CA GLY A 262 -14.03 -10.16 0.91
C GLY A 262 -13.43 -8.80 1.27
N GLY A 263 -13.30 -7.89 0.30
CA GLY A 263 -12.85 -6.52 0.52
C GLY A 263 -13.78 -5.76 1.46
N TRP A 264 -15.09 -5.78 1.19
CA TRP A 264 -16.08 -5.16 2.08
C TRP A 264 -16.13 -5.81 3.47
N GLY A 265 -16.04 -7.14 3.54
CA GLY A 265 -16.00 -7.86 4.81
C GLY A 265 -14.75 -7.51 5.65
N VAL A 266 -13.58 -7.41 5.03
CA VAL A 266 -12.34 -7.00 5.71
C VAL A 266 -12.41 -5.55 6.18
N LEU A 267 -12.93 -4.64 5.35
CA LEU A 267 -13.13 -3.24 5.75
C LEU A 267 -14.11 -3.10 6.90
N GLY A 268 -15.23 -3.84 6.87
CA GLY A 268 -16.19 -3.90 7.96
C GLY A 268 -15.57 -4.45 9.25
N ALA A 269 -14.83 -5.55 9.17
CA ALA A 269 -14.16 -6.15 10.32
C ALA A 269 -13.08 -5.22 10.91
N GLY A 270 -12.32 -4.53 10.06
CA GLY A 270 -11.34 -3.53 10.47
C GLY A 270 -11.99 -2.33 11.16
N TRP A 271 -13.09 -1.82 10.60
CA TRP A 271 -13.86 -0.73 11.21
C TRP A 271 -14.41 -1.12 12.59
N LEU A 272 -14.99 -2.32 12.71
CA LEU A 272 -15.49 -2.85 13.98
C LEU A 272 -14.35 -3.03 15.00
N SER A 273 -13.17 -3.46 14.57
CA SER A 273 -11.98 -3.57 15.43
C SER A 273 -11.51 -2.21 15.96
N LEU A 274 -11.53 -1.18 15.11
CA LEU A 274 -11.13 0.19 15.46
C LEU A 274 -12.14 0.91 16.34
N THR A 275 -13.42 0.58 16.23
CA THR A 275 -14.52 1.21 17.00
C THR A 275 -14.93 0.43 18.24
N ALA A 276 -14.41 -0.78 18.44
CA ALA A 276 -14.70 -1.60 19.61
C ALA A 276 -14.35 -0.87 20.92
N GLY A 277 -15.37 -0.72 21.78
CA GLY A 277 -15.26 -0.03 23.08
C GLY A 277 -14.80 -0.95 24.23
N GLY A 278 -14.77 -2.27 24.01
CA GLY A 278 -14.39 -3.24 25.02
C GLY A 278 -13.84 -4.55 24.46
N PRO A 279 -13.28 -5.42 25.31
CA PRO A 279 -12.59 -6.65 24.90
C PRO A 279 -13.52 -7.66 24.21
N GLY A 280 -14.79 -7.70 24.61
CA GLY A 280 -15.80 -8.55 23.98
C GLY A 280 -16.03 -8.18 22.50
N GLU A 281 -16.23 -6.90 22.22
CA GLU A 281 -16.41 -6.38 20.85
C GLU A 281 -15.15 -6.57 19.99
N ALA A 282 -13.98 -6.26 20.55
CA ALA A 282 -12.71 -6.45 19.86
C ALA A 282 -12.42 -7.93 19.56
N SER A 283 -12.80 -8.85 20.46
CA SER A 283 -12.66 -10.30 20.21
C SER A 283 -13.55 -10.77 19.06
N ARG A 284 -14.77 -10.23 18.93
CA ARG A 284 -15.68 -10.55 17.81
C ARG A 284 -15.15 -9.99 16.50
N ALA A 285 -14.69 -8.75 16.49
CA ALA A 285 -14.05 -8.14 15.32
C ALA A 285 -12.75 -8.88 14.93
N GLY A 286 -11.95 -9.26 15.92
CA GLY A 286 -10.74 -10.08 15.74
C GLY A 286 -11.05 -11.45 15.14
N ALA A 287 -12.13 -12.12 15.57
CA ALA A 287 -12.57 -13.37 14.98
C ALA A 287 -12.95 -13.23 13.49
N LEU A 288 -13.57 -12.12 13.10
CA LEU A 288 -13.88 -11.82 11.69
C LEU A 288 -12.61 -11.56 10.86
N LEU A 289 -11.64 -10.83 11.41
CA LEU A 289 -10.34 -10.61 10.75
C LEU A 289 -9.55 -11.92 10.61
N LEU A 290 -9.60 -12.81 11.61
CA LEU A 290 -9.02 -14.15 11.54
C LEU A 290 -9.72 -15.03 10.50
N LEU A 291 -11.06 -14.97 10.41
CA LEU A 291 -11.81 -15.65 9.35
C LEU A 291 -11.35 -15.20 7.97
N ALA A 292 -11.22 -13.88 7.76
CA ALA A 292 -10.71 -13.32 6.52
C ALA A 292 -9.27 -13.78 6.22
N ALA A 293 -8.41 -13.85 7.25
CA ALA A 293 -7.04 -14.37 7.12
C ALA A 293 -7.03 -15.84 6.68
N VAL A 294 -7.88 -16.68 7.27
CA VAL A 294 -8.02 -18.10 6.90
C VAL A 294 -8.49 -18.27 5.45
N ILE A 295 -9.44 -17.45 5.01
CA ILE A 295 -9.93 -17.45 3.61
C ILE A 295 -8.78 -17.08 2.65
N ALA A 296 -8.08 -15.98 2.92
CA ALA A 296 -6.93 -15.54 2.11
C ALA A 296 -5.84 -16.61 2.05
N LEU A 297 -5.57 -17.29 3.18
CA LEU A 297 -4.60 -18.36 3.27
C LEU A 297 -4.99 -19.61 2.50
N GLY A 298 -6.25 -20.03 2.60
CA GLY A 298 -6.81 -21.13 1.83
C GLY A 298 -6.76 -20.87 0.32
N ALA A 299 -7.01 -19.62 -0.09
CA ALA A 299 -6.87 -19.18 -1.47
C ALA A 299 -5.40 -19.17 -1.92
N ALA A 300 -4.47 -18.74 -1.07
CA ALA A 300 -3.03 -18.76 -1.35
C ALA A 300 -2.50 -20.19 -1.55
N TRP A 301 -3.00 -21.16 -0.78
CA TRP A 301 -2.61 -22.57 -0.88
C TRP A 301 -3.08 -23.26 -2.17
N ARG A 302 -4.25 -22.87 -2.68
CA ARG A 302 -4.86 -23.51 -3.86
C ARG A 302 -4.71 -22.72 -5.17
N GLY A 303 -4.20 -21.48 -5.10
CA GLY A 303 -4.10 -20.58 -6.23
C GLY A 303 -2.94 -20.93 -7.19
N PRO A 304 -3.14 -20.80 -8.52
CA PRO A 304 -2.05 -20.96 -9.48
C PRO A 304 -1.19 -19.69 -9.50
N GLY A 305 0.07 -19.80 -9.03
CA GLY A 305 1.11 -18.78 -9.24
C GLY A 305 1.70 -18.19 -7.95
N VAL A 306 3.03 -18.09 -7.94
CA VAL A 306 3.84 -17.64 -6.78
C VAL A 306 3.51 -16.20 -6.36
N GLY A 307 3.25 -15.29 -7.31
CA GLY A 307 2.98 -13.88 -7.01
C GLY A 307 1.62 -13.64 -6.33
N HIS A 308 0.58 -14.35 -6.76
CA HIS A 308 -0.76 -14.24 -6.16
C HIS A 308 -0.78 -14.81 -4.73
N ALA A 309 -0.08 -15.94 -4.53
CA ALA A 309 0.09 -16.55 -3.21
C ALA A 309 0.87 -15.63 -2.24
N LEU A 310 1.88 -14.89 -2.73
CA LEU A 310 2.63 -13.92 -1.92
C LEU A 310 1.71 -12.78 -1.45
N GLY A 311 0.92 -12.19 -2.35
CA GLY A 311 -0.03 -11.13 -2.02
C GLY A 311 -1.05 -11.56 -0.97
N LEU A 312 -1.64 -12.75 -1.15
CA LEU A 312 -2.63 -13.31 -0.22
C LEU A 312 -2.01 -13.71 1.13
N ALA A 313 -0.76 -14.19 1.16
CA ALA A 313 -0.07 -14.49 2.41
C ALA A 313 0.31 -13.21 3.17
N LEU A 314 0.67 -12.14 2.45
CA LEU A 314 0.92 -10.83 3.04
C LEU A 314 -0.37 -10.27 3.66
N THR A 315 -1.49 -10.29 2.92
CA THR A 315 -2.78 -9.81 3.45
C THR A 315 -3.23 -10.63 4.65
N ALA A 316 -3.13 -11.97 4.59
CA ALA A 316 -3.42 -12.84 5.73
C ALA A 316 -2.57 -12.48 6.97
N GLY A 317 -1.27 -12.22 6.78
CA GLY A 317 -0.38 -11.79 7.87
C GLY A 317 -0.81 -10.47 8.51
N LEU A 318 -1.14 -9.47 7.70
CA LEU A 318 -1.64 -8.17 8.19
C LEU A 318 -2.97 -8.32 8.94
N LEU A 319 -3.88 -9.15 8.44
CA LEU A 319 -5.17 -9.44 9.09
C LEU A 319 -4.98 -10.12 10.46
N VAL A 320 -4.04 -11.06 10.58
CA VAL A 320 -3.70 -11.70 11.86
C VAL A 320 -3.14 -10.67 12.86
N VAL A 321 -2.24 -9.80 12.40
CA VAL A 321 -1.68 -8.74 13.27
C VAL A 321 -2.77 -7.75 13.69
N ALA A 322 -3.65 -7.33 12.78
CA ALA A 322 -4.77 -6.45 13.07
C ALA A 322 -5.79 -7.09 14.03
N ALA A 323 -6.05 -8.39 13.90
CA ALA A 323 -6.96 -9.11 14.79
C ALA A 323 -6.43 -9.16 16.23
N LEU A 324 -5.20 -9.64 16.40
CA LEU A 324 -4.61 -9.80 17.73
C LEU A 324 -4.24 -8.45 18.37
N GLY A 325 -3.74 -7.51 17.56
CA GLY A 325 -3.43 -6.15 18.01
C GLY A 325 -4.68 -5.35 18.37
N GLY A 326 -5.79 -5.52 17.64
CA GLY A 326 -7.08 -4.91 17.95
C GLY A 326 -7.66 -5.38 19.29
N VAL A 327 -7.54 -6.67 19.60
CA VAL A 327 -7.92 -7.21 20.92
C VAL A 327 -7.03 -6.63 22.01
N ALA A 328 -5.70 -6.66 21.83
CA ALA A 328 -4.74 -6.12 22.79
C ALA A 328 -4.97 -4.63 23.07
N ARG A 329 -5.36 -3.85 22.06
CA ARG A 329 -5.65 -2.40 22.19
C ARG A 329 -6.69 -2.09 23.26
N THR A 330 -7.70 -2.94 23.44
CA THR A 330 -8.80 -2.67 24.39
C THR A 330 -8.42 -2.83 25.86
N GLY A 331 -7.36 -3.58 26.15
CA GLY A 331 -6.88 -3.80 27.52
C GLY A 331 -5.63 -3.00 27.88
N LEU A 332 -5.06 -2.25 26.93
CA LEU A 332 -3.80 -1.55 27.09
C LEU A 332 -4.01 -0.02 27.08
N PRO A 333 -3.21 0.75 27.85
CA PRO A 333 -3.13 2.19 27.67
C PRO A 333 -2.73 2.57 26.24
N SER A 334 -3.10 3.77 25.77
CA SER A 334 -2.86 4.25 24.40
C SER A 334 -1.38 4.15 23.98
N GLU A 335 -0.47 4.42 24.91
CA GLU A 335 0.99 4.33 24.73
C GLU A 335 1.50 2.93 24.39
N TRP A 336 0.78 1.86 24.78
CA TRP A 336 1.20 0.47 24.56
C TRP A 336 0.60 -0.17 23.32
N VAL A 337 -0.29 0.53 22.61
CA VAL A 337 -1.00 -0.02 21.45
C VAL A 337 -0.03 -0.37 20.31
N VAL A 338 0.87 0.55 19.95
CA VAL A 338 1.85 0.32 18.87
C VAL A 338 2.88 -0.76 19.24
N PRO A 339 3.49 -0.75 20.46
CA PRO A 339 4.31 -1.86 20.93
C PRO A 339 3.61 -3.22 20.89
N ALA A 340 2.33 -3.30 21.23
CA ALA A 340 1.58 -4.55 21.18
C ALA A 340 1.43 -5.08 19.74
N HIS A 341 1.08 -4.21 18.78
CA HIS A 341 1.03 -4.60 17.36
C HIS A 341 2.40 -5.02 16.84
N LEU A 342 3.46 -4.33 17.24
CA LEU A 342 4.84 -4.69 16.92
C LEU A 342 5.18 -6.08 17.48
N ALA A 343 4.87 -6.35 18.75
CA ALA A 343 5.13 -7.64 19.39
C ALA A 343 4.41 -8.79 18.66
N VAL A 344 3.16 -8.59 18.25
CA VAL A 344 2.42 -9.56 17.41
C VAL A 344 3.09 -9.75 16.05
N GLY A 345 3.53 -8.67 15.40
CA GLY A 345 4.26 -8.74 14.13
C GLY A 345 5.60 -9.49 14.24
N VAL A 346 6.30 -9.34 15.38
CA VAL A 346 7.54 -10.06 15.69
C VAL A 346 7.26 -11.54 15.96
N ALA A 347 6.20 -11.83 16.74
CA ALA A 347 5.77 -13.19 17.04
C ALA A 347 5.36 -13.95 15.77
N LEU A 348 4.67 -13.28 14.83
CA LEU A 348 4.34 -13.85 13.52
C LEU A 348 5.61 -14.25 12.74
N LEU A 349 6.62 -13.37 12.71
CA LEU A 349 7.90 -13.65 12.06
C LEU A 349 8.64 -14.82 12.72
N ALA A 350 8.58 -14.93 14.05
CA ALA A 350 9.17 -16.04 14.79
C ALA A 350 8.45 -17.37 14.51
N ALA A 351 7.11 -17.38 14.53
CA ALA A 351 6.29 -18.56 14.26
C ALA A 351 6.52 -19.10 12.83
N VAL A 352 6.59 -18.20 11.85
CA VAL A 352 6.82 -18.55 10.44
C VAL A 352 8.22 -19.14 10.19
N ARG A 353 9.20 -18.86 11.05
CA ARG A 353 10.54 -19.46 10.99
C ARG A 353 10.60 -20.83 11.65
N ALA A 354 9.78 -21.08 12.66
CA ALA A 354 9.68 -22.37 13.31
C ALA A 354 8.85 -23.38 12.49
N GLY A 355 7.86 -22.90 11.72
CA GLY A 355 6.97 -23.73 10.92
C GLY A 355 7.54 -24.20 9.58
N ARG A 356 7.06 -25.36 9.12
CA ARG A 356 7.30 -25.86 7.76
C ARG A 356 6.22 -25.33 6.80
N LEU A 357 6.38 -24.08 6.37
CA LEU A 357 5.48 -23.44 5.39
C LEU A 357 6.11 -23.36 3.99
N PRO A 358 5.31 -23.38 2.92
CA PRO A 358 5.79 -23.08 1.57
C PRO A 358 6.48 -21.71 1.50
N GLU A 359 7.49 -21.60 0.63
CA GLU A 359 8.36 -20.41 0.58
C GLU A 359 7.63 -19.12 0.24
N ALA A 360 6.63 -19.15 -0.65
CA ALA A 360 5.82 -17.98 -0.99
C ALA A 360 5.07 -17.43 0.23
N MET A 361 4.55 -18.31 1.08
CA MET A 361 3.79 -17.95 2.27
C MET A 361 4.70 -17.47 3.40
N ARG A 362 5.87 -18.12 3.57
CA ARG A 362 6.93 -17.64 4.47
C ARG A 362 7.38 -16.22 4.12
N THR A 363 7.56 -15.95 2.82
CA THR A 363 7.97 -14.65 2.30
C THR A 363 6.86 -13.61 2.49
N GLY A 364 5.60 -13.95 2.18
CA GLY A 364 4.46 -13.07 2.39
C GLY A 364 4.28 -12.64 3.85
N PHE A 365 4.36 -13.58 4.80
CA PHE A 365 4.32 -13.24 6.22
C PHE A 365 5.53 -12.45 6.71
N ALA A 366 6.72 -12.71 6.17
CA ALA A 366 7.90 -11.91 6.47
C ALA A 366 7.73 -10.46 6.00
N TRP A 367 7.13 -10.25 4.81
CA TRP A 367 6.77 -8.92 4.32
C TRP A 367 5.68 -8.27 5.16
N ALA A 368 4.65 -9.00 5.60
CA ALA A 368 3.63 -8.49 6.51
C ALA A 368 4.24 -8.00 7.84
N SER A 369 5.13 -8.80 8.45
CA SER A 369 5.89 -8.39 9.64
C SER A 369 6.77 -7.16 9.38
N GLY A 370 7.46 -7.13 8.23
CA GLY A 370 8.26 -5.98 7.82
C GLY A 370 7.44 -4.71 7.64
N ALA A 371 6.23 -4.82 7.08
CA ALA A 371 5.30 -3.69 6.92
C ALA A 371 4.81 -3.16 8.28
N VAL A 372 4.48 -4.04 9.22
CA VAL A 372 4.10 -3.67 10.60
C VAL A 372 5.27 -2.97 11.31
N GLN A 373 6.49 -3.49 11.17
CA GLN A 373 7.69 -2.86 11.73
C GLN A 373 7.97 -1.49 11.10
N ALA A 374 7.82 -1.35 9.78
CA ALA A 374 8.00 -0.09 9.09
C ALA A 374 6.97 0.95 9.55
N LEU A 375 5.70 0.56 9.71
CA LEU A 375 4.64 1.42 10.23
C LEU A 375 4.91 1.82 11.69
N ALA A 376 5.42 0.89 12.51
CA ALA A 376 5.82 1.18 13.88
C ALA A 376 6.98 2.18 13.96
N VAL A 377 8.00 2.08 13.08
CA VAL A 377 9.07 3.09 12.99
C VAL A 377 8.51 4.43 12.49
N LEU A 378 7.61 4.42 11.51
CA LEU A 378 6.98 5.63 11.00
C LEU A 378 6.25 6.40 12.13
N TRP A 379 5.58 5.68 13.03
CA TRP A 379 4.93 6.26 14.20
C TRP A 379 5.90 6.93 15.18
N THR A 380 7.17 6.51 15.24
CA THR A 380 8.20 7.14 16.10
C THR A 380 8.80 8.44 15.51
N LEU A 381 8.57 8.71 14.21
CA LEU A 381 9.19 9.86 13.53
C LEU A 381 8.88 11.22 14.17
N PRO A 382 7.65 11.53 14.64
CA PRO A 382 7.38 12.82 15.26
C PRO A 382 8.26 13.08 16.49
N VAL A 383 8.51 12.06 17.32
CA VAL A 383 9.37 12.17 18.51
C VAL A 383 10.81 12.43 18.11
N VAL A 384 11.32 11.66 17.14
CA VAL A 384 12.68 11.85 16.62
C VAL A 384 12.85 13.23 15.97
N ALA A 385 11.84 13.69 15.21
CA ALA A 385 11.84 14.99 14.56
C ALA A 385 11.87 16.13 15.59
N VAL A 386 11.06 16.04 16.65
CA VAL A 386 11.08 17.03 17.75
C VAL A 386 12.46 17.05 18.41
N VAL A 387 13.08 15.91 18.71
CA VAL A 387 14.42 15.85 19.33
C VAL A 387 15.54 16.39 18.44
N LEU A 388 15.45 16.19 17.13
CA LEU A 388 16.46 16.68 16.19
C LEU A 388 16.29 18.16 15.83
N LEU A 389 15.05 18.61 15.61
CA LEU A 389 14.76 19.95 15.08
C LEU A 389 14.45 20.95 16.18
N GLY A 390 13.88 20.51 17.30
CA GLY A 390 13.52 21.36 18.44
C GLY A 390 14.67 22.23 18.97
N PRO A 391 15.91 21.73 19.10
CA PRO A 391 17.04 22.54 19.54
C PRO A 391 17.38 23.73 18.63
N ALA A 392 16.94 23.75 17.37
CA ALA A 392 17.20 24.88 16.47
C ALA A 392 16.58 26.20 16.98
N GLY A 393 15.52 26.14 17.78
CA GLY A 393 14.90 27.32 18.39
C GLY A 393 15.82 28.07 19.35
N TRP A 394 16.90 27.45 19.85
CA TRP A 394 17.90 28.13 20.69
C TRP A 394 18.74 29.16 19.93
N LEU A 395 18.79 29.10 18.59
CA LEU A 395 19.50 30.09 17.78
C LEU A 395 18.97 31.51 17.99
N GLY A 396 17.67 31.66 18.28
CA GLY A 396 17.05 32.95 18.60
C GLY A 396 17.06 33.31 20.09
N ARG A 397 17.54 32.42 20.97
CA ARG A 397 17.42 32.56 22.44
C ARG A 397 18.73 32.19 23.16
N VAL A 398 19.86 32.55 22.56
CA VAL A 398 21.20 32.23 23.08
C VAL A 398 21.38 32.78 24.49
N TRP A 399 21.83 31.92 25.41
CA TRP A 399 22.08 32.20 26.82
C TRP A 399 20.88 32.80 27.58
N SER A 400 19.66 32.42 27.18
CA SER A 400 18.42 32.85 27.86
C SER A 400 18.10 32.09 29.15
N GLY A 401 18.84 31.04 29.48
CA GLY A 401 18.72 30.30 30.74
C GLY A 401 18.75 28.79 30.55
N ALA A 402 19.40 28.08 31.48
CA ALA A 402 19.49 26.63 31.42
C ALA A 402 18.12 25.97 31.68
N PRO A 403 17.64 25.09 30.79
CA PRO A 403 16.41 24.34 31.02
C PRO A 403 16.57 23.34 32.16
N ALA A 404 15.47 22.99 32.81
CA ALA A 404 15.49 22.07 33.97
C ALA A 404 15.93 20.64 33.58
N ASN A 405 15.47 20.15 32.42
CA ASN A 405 15.73 18.79 31.96
C ASN A 405 15.94 18.72 30.43
N ALA A 406 16.40 17.57 29.95
CA ALA A 406 16.66 17.32 28.54
C ALA A 406 15.40 17.45 27.66
N ARG A 407 14.21 17.19 28.21
CA ARG A 407 12.95 17.37 27.48
C ARG A 407 12.67 18.85 27.22
N ALA A 408 12.77 19.69 28.25
CA ALA A 408 12.61 21.13 28.13
C ALA A 408 13.64 21.76 27.18
N ALA A 409 14.84 21.18 27.10
CA ALA A 409 15.88 21.64 26.19
C ALA A 409 15.54 21.42 24.69
N VAL A 410 14.61 20.53 24.40
CA VAL A 410 14.16 20.19 23.03
C VAL A 410 12.83 20.86 22.69
N LEU A 411 11.97 21.12 23.68
CA LEU A 411 10.63 21.71 23.51
C LEU A 411 10.64 23.24 23.33
N VAL A 412 11.47 23.75 22.41
CA VAL A 412 11.61 25.21 22.21
C VAL A 412 10.52 25.79 21.32
N GLU A 413 10.18 25.11 20.23
CA GLU A 413 9.21 25.58 19.22
C GLU A 413 8.00 24.66 19.03
N ALA A 414 8.08 23.40 19.47
CA ALA A 414 7.05 22.39 19.24
C ALA A 414 6.62 21.70 20.54
N PRO A 415 5.33 21.32 20.68
CA PRO A 415 4.84 20.55 21.81
C PRO A 415 5.36 19.09 21.76
N TRP A 416 5.40 18.44 22.93
CA TRP A 416 5.80 17.03 23.01
C TRP A 416 4.71 16.13 22.41
N PRO A 417 5.05 15.18 21.53
CA PRO A 417 4.06 14.28 20.94
C PRO A 417 3.36 13.42 22.00
N PRO A 418 2.05 13.12 21.83
CA PRO A 418 1.36 12.17 22.70
C PRO A 418 1.96 10.76 22.56
N ASP A 419 1.83 9.95 23.62
CA ASP A 419 2.22 8.52 23.65
C ASP A 419 3.71 8.22 23.38
N ALA A 420 4.59 9.22 23.43
CA ALA A 420 6.01 9.09 23.08
C ALA A 420 6.84 8.19 24.01
N VAL A 421 6.30 7.79 25.17
CA VAL A 421 7.02 7.00 26.20
C VAL A 421 7.49 5.66 25.65
N ALA A 422 6.70 5.02 24.78
CA ALA A 422 7.01 3.71 24.23
C ALA A 422 7.88 3.75 22.96
N ALA A 423 8.18 4.94 22.41
CA ALA A 423 8.97 5.08 21.18
C ALA A 423 10.38 4.44 21.25
N PRO A 424 11.14 4.56 22.36
CA PRO A 424 12.44 3.87 22.49
C PRO A 424 12.31 2.35 22.39
N LEU A 425 11.27 1.77 22.99
CA LEU A 425 11.03 0.33 22.97
C LEU A 425 10.75 -0.17 21.55
N VAL A 426 9.95 0.59 20.78
CA VAL A 426 9.65 0.29 19.37
C VAL A 426 10.93 0.29 18.52
N LEU A 427 11.74 1.34 18.64
CA LEU A 427 13.00 1.46 17.88
C LEU A 427 13.98 0.32 18.21
N VAL A 428 14.16 -0.02 19.49
CA VAL A 428 15.01 -1.12 19.94
C VAL A 428 14.47 -2.47 19.47
N GLY A 429 13.16 -2.68 19.55
CA GLY A 429 12.51 -3.90 19.09
C GLY A 429 12.76 -4.14 17.59
N VAL A 430 12.56 -3.12 16.75
CA VAL A 430 12.84 -3.22 15.31
C VAL A 430 14.33 -3.37 15.03
N ALA A 431 15.20 -2.67 15.76
CA ALA A 431 16.65 -2.83 15.64
C ALA A 431 17.10 -4.27 15.94
N ALA A 432 16.56 -4.88 17.00
CA ALA A 432 16.83 -6.27 17.36
C ALA A 432 16.38 -7.23 16.27
N VAL A 433 15.19 -7.01 15.68
CA VAL A 433 14.73 -7.82 14.54
C VAL A 433 15.66 -7.66 13.34
N LEU A 434 16.03 -6.43 12.95
CA LEU A 434 16.95 -6.22 11.82
C LEU A 434 18.31 -6.91 12.05
N ALA A 435 18.83 -6.85 13.28
CA ALA A 435 20.12 -7.45 13.65
C ALA A 435 20.10 -8.99 13.70
N LEU A 436 19.03 -9.59 14.25
CA LEU A 436 18.93 -11.03 14.52
C LEU A 436 18.22 -11.80 13.41
N ALA A 437 17.27 -11.15 12.74
CA ALA A 437 16.35 -11.81 11.84
C ALA A 437 16.89 -11.86 10.40
N VAL A 438 17.56 -10.81 9.92
CA VAL A 438 18.05 -10.75 8.53
C VAL A 438 19.36 -11.53 8.39
N ARG A 439 19.27 -12.76 7.87
CA ARG A 439 20.43 -13.66 7.68
C ARG A 439 21.00 -13.69 6.26
N ALA A 440 20.27 -13.17 5.27
CA ALA A 440 20.72 -13.14 3.88
C ALA A 440 21.95 -12.23 3.75
N GLN A 441 23.07 -12.77 3.23
CA GLN A 441 24.37 -12.07 3.16
C GLN A 441 24.29 -10.71 2.45
N VAL A 442 23.47 -10.61 1.40
CA VAL A 442 23.28 -9.37 0.62
C VAL A 442 22.57 -8.27 1.42
N TRP A 443 21.67 -8.64 2.32
CA TRP A 443 20.84 -7.70 3.10
C TRP A 443 21.37 -7.44 4.50
N ARG A 444 22.14 -8.38 5.06
CA ARG A 444 22.73 -8.31 6.40
C ARG A 444 23.52 -7.03 6.69
N PRO A 445 24.41 -6.52 5.80
CA PRO A 445 25.11 -5.26 6.07
C PRO A 445 24.14 -4.08 6.13
N ARG A 446 23.16 -4.00 5.20
CA ARG A 446 22.15 -2.94 5.19
C ARG A 446 21.25 -2.97 6.43
N ALA A 447 20.83 -4.17 6.85
CA ALA A 447 20.02 -4.35 8.06
C ALA A 447 20.78 -3.94 9.32
N ARG A 448 22.09 -4.23 9.41
CA ARG A 448 22.94 -3.78 10.52
C ARG A 448 23.11 -2.27 10.56
N LEU A 449 23.25 -1.61 9.41
CA LEU A 449 23.27 -0.15 9.34
C LEU A 449 21.94 0.45 9.79
N GLY A 450 20.82 -0.13 9.34
CA GLY A 450 19.49 0.27 9.80
C GLY A 450 19.31 0.08 11.31
N ALA A 451 19.71 -1.06 11.86
CA ALA A 451 19.69 -1.32 13.30
C ALA A 451 20.54 -0.32 14.09
N LEU A 452 21.74 0.03 13.59
CA LEU A 452 22.61 1.03 14.19
C LEU A 452 21.94 2.42 14.18
N GLY A 453 21.30 2.80 13.08
CA GLY A 453 20.53 4.05 13.00
C GLY A 453 19.35 4.11 13.96
N LEU A 454 18.61 3.00 14.12
CA LEU A 454 17.50 2.91 15.07
C LEU A 454 17.97 2.94 16.54
N LEU A 455 19.08 2.28 16.85
CA LEU A 455 19.70 2.34 18.18
C LEU A 455 20.21 3.74 18.50
N TRP A 456 20.81 4.40 17.51
CA TRP A 456 21.22 5.80 17.64
C TRP A 456 20.02 6.72 17.88
N ALA A 457 18.93 6.55 17.13
CA ALA A 457 17.70 7.32 17.32
C ALA A 457 17.11 7.07 18.71
N THR A 458 17.15 5.81 19.20
CA THR A 458 16.75 5.45 20.56
C THR A 458 17.56 6.22 21.59
N ALA A 459 18.89 6.19 21.48
CA ALA A 459 19.77 6.84 22.43
C ALA A 459 19.66 8.38 22.38
N LEU A 460 19.28 8.95 21.24
CA LEU A 460 18.97 10.36 21.07
C LEU A 460 17.68 10.78 21.81
N ILE A 461 16.60 10.00 21.69
CA ILE A 461 15.31 10.33 22.32
C ILE A 461 15.26 9.99 23.82
N LEU A 462 16.07 9.02 24.28
CA LEU A 462 15.98 8.47 25.63
C LEU A 462 16.12 9.52 26.76
N PRO A 463 17.07 10.48 26.71
CA PRO A 463 17.18 11.50 27.75
C PRO A 463 15.95 12.39 27.87
N ALA A 464 15.30 12.71 26.74
CA ALA A 464 14.10 13.54 26.71
C ALA A 464 12.86 12.74 27.16
N VAL A 465 12.77 11.46 26.83
CA VAL A 465 11.69 10.58 27.31
C VAL A 465 11.79 10.40 28.83
N LEU A 466 12.98 10.15 29.37
CA LEU A 466 13.21 9.93 30.81
C LEU A 466 13.33 11.22 31.63
N GLU A 467 13.20 12.40 31.01
CA GLU A 467 13.32 13.71 31.68
C GLU A 467 14.62 13.89 32.48
N ILE A 468 15.72 13.34 31.96
CA ILE A 468 17.02 13.39 32.62
C ILE A 468 17.46 14.84 32.81
N PRO A 469 18.15 15.20 33.92
CA PRO A 469 18.69 16.54 34.13
C PRO A 469 19.50 17.05 32.95
N TYR A 470 19.39 18.35 32.65
CA TYR A 470 19.98 18.99 31.47
C TYR A 470 21.47 18.66 31.26
N ALA A 471 22.29 18.77 32.32
CA ALA A 471 23.71 18.48 32.25
C ALA A 471 24.01 17.01 31.89
N ALA A 472 23.24 16.06 32.44
CA ALA A 472 23.38 14.65 32.10
C ALA A 472 22.92 14.37 30.66
N GLY A 473 21.90 15.08 30.15
CA GLY A 473 21.51 15.03 28.73
C GLY A 473 22.64 15.46 27.79
N LEU A 474 23.33 16.56 28.11
CA LEU A 474 24.51 17.02 27.36
C LEU A 474 25.64 15.98 27.36
N LEU A 475 25.91 15.35 28.51
CA LEU A 475 26.92 14.30 28.62
C LEU A 475 26.58 13.08 27.76
N VAL A 476 25.31 12.65 27.75
CA VAL A 476 24.86 11.52 26.90
C VAL A 476 25.11 11.84 25.43
N LEU A 477 24.73 13.03 24.96
CA LEU A 477 24.98 13.44 23.57
C LEU A 477 26.49 13.53 23.26
N GLY A 478 27.31 14.03 24.18
CA GLY A 478 28.77 14.07 24.02
C GLY A 478 29.40 12.68 23.93
N VAL A 479 28.98 11.75 24.81
CA VAL A 479 29.40 10.34 24.76
C VAL A 479 28.95 9.68 23.46
N MET A 480 27.74 9.97 22.98
CA MET A 480 27.26 9.47 21.69
C MET A 480 28.13 9.95 20.52
N THR A 481 28.49 11.24 20.48
CA THR A 481 29.39 11.78 19.46
C THR A 481 30.77 11.11 19.52
N ALA A 482 31.34 10.97 20.72
CA ALA A 482 32.63 10.31 20.91
C ALA A 482 32.59 8.82 20.50
N ALA A 483 31.53 8.09 20.87
CA ALA A 483 31.33 6.70 20.51
C ALA A 483 31.15 6.51 18.99
N ALA A 484 30.42 7.41 18.32
CA ALA A 484 30.26 7.40 16.87
C ALA A 484 31.60 7.67 16.14
N LEU A 485 32.39 8.64 16.62
CA LEU A 485 33.75 8.88 16.11
C LEU A 485 34.69 7.70 16.38
N PHE A 486 34.54 7.02 17.51
CA PHE A 486 35.28 5.80 17.81
C PHE A 486 34.86 4.65 16.89
N ALA A 487 33.57 4.51 16.57
CA ALA A 487 33.09 3.49 15.65
C ALA A 487 33.69 3.63 14.24
N CYS A 488 33.91 4.87 13.76
CA CYS A 488 34.63 5.15 12.51
C CYS A 488 36.03 4.54 12.44
N ARG A 489 36.61 4.14 13.59
CA ARG A 489 37.94 3.51 13.70
C ARG A 489 37.92 2.01 13.38
N VAL A 490 36.78 1.36 13.53
CA VAL A 490 36.64 -0.11 13.49
C VAL A 490 35.79 -0.58 12.30
N THR A 491 35.06 0.34 11.66
CA THR A 491 34.09 0.03 10.60
C THR A 491 34.64 0.14 9.18
N VAL A 492 34.09 -0.66 8.26
CA VAL A 492 34.32 -0.58 6.80
C VAL A 492 33.54 0.59 6.16
N SER A 493 33.94 1.00 4.95
CA SER A 493 33.52 2.23 4.25
C SER A 493 32.05 2.66 4.45
N ALA A 494 31.07 1.81 4.15
CA ALA A 494 29.65 2.17 4.28
C ALA A 494 29.20 2.41 5.75
N ALA A 495 29.71 1.60 6.68
CA ALA A 495 29.44 1.76 8.11
C ALA A 495 30.20 2.96 8.70
N GLN A 496 31.39 3.26 8.17
CA GLN A 496 32.17 4.42 8.54
C GLN A 496 31.48 5.72 8.14
N VAL A 497 30.92 5.81 6.92
CA VAL A 497 30.12 6.97 6.49
C VAL A 497 28.90 7.15 7.40
N THR A 498 28.20 6.06 7.71
CA THR A 498 27.03 6.11 8.61
C THR A 498 27.43 6.62 10.00
N ALA A 499 28.47 6.06 10.61
CA ALA A 499 28.96 6.49 11.91
C ALA A 499 29.42 7.96 11.91
N LEU A 500 30.05 8.42 10.82
CA LEU A 500 30.47 9.81 10.66
C LEU A 500 29.28 10.77 10.57
N VAL A 501 28.25 10.42 9.80
CA VAL A 501 27.01 11.21 9.72
C VAL A 501 26.34 11.30 11.09
N LEU A 502 26.23 10.18 11.82
CA LEU A 502 25.66 10.17 13.16
C LEU A 502 26.47 10.99 14.17
N ALA A 503 27.80 10.97 14.08
CA ALA A 503 28.68 11.81 14.89
C ALA A 503 28.46 13.30 14.60
N LEU A 504 28.36 13.69 13.33
CA LEU A 504 28.12 15.08 12.94
C LEU A 504 26.73 15.56 13.38
N VAL A 505 25.69 14.77 13.15
CA VAL A 505 24.31 15.12 13.53
C VAL A 505 24.19 15.25 15.05
N THR A 506 24.78 14.33 15.83
CA THR A 506 24.79 14.45 17.30
C THR A 506 25.57 15.65 17.78
N ALA A 507 26.72 15.95 17.17
CA ALA A 507 27.52 17.11 17.54
C ALA A 507 26.77 18.43 17.30
N VAL A 508 26.09 18.56 16.16
CA VAL A 508 25.25 19.73 15.85
C VAL A 508 24.11 19.84 16.86
N GLY A 509 23.38 18.76 17.12
CA GLY A 509 22.32 18.75 18.13
C GLY A 509 22.83 19.14 19.52
N LEU A 510 23.98 18.60 19.92
CA LEU A 510 24.65 18.92 21.18
C LEU A 510 25.03 20.40 21.26
N THR A 511 25.55 21.00 20.18
CA THR A 511 25.84 22.44 20.15
C THR A 511 24.59 23.29 20.26
N LEU A 512 23.51 22.92 19.59
CA LEU A 512 22.26 23.68 19.64
C LEU A 512 21.65 23.65 21.05
N VAL A 513 21.68 22.49 21.70
CA VAL A 513 21.20 22.32 23.08
C VAL A 513 22.11 23.04 24.11
N SER A 514 23.41 23.17 23.83
CA SER A 514 24.33 23.86 24.75
C SER A 514 24.17 25.38 24.75
N LEU A 515 23.61 25.97 23.68
CA LEU A 515 23.34 27.42 23.55
C LEU A 515 22.42 27.97 24.64
N ALA A 516 21.68 27.12 25.35
CA ALA A 516 20.85 27.56 26.47
C ALA A 516 21.66 28.16 27.64
N SER A 517 22.92 27.73 27.81
CA SER A 517 23.78 28.14 28.92
C SER A 517 25.18 28.53 28.42
N GLN A 518 25.69 29.67 28.89
CA GLN A 518 27.02 30.17 28.53
C GLN A 518 28.13 29.18 28.87
N SER A 519 28.13 28.64 30.10
CA SER A 519 29.14 27.67 30.54
C SER A 519 29.06 26.36 29.74
N ALA A 520 27.84 25.86 29.48
CA ALA A 520 27.64 24.66 28.68
C ALA A 520 28.13 24.85 27.24
N THR A 521 27.85 26.01 26.64
CA THR A 521 28.29 26.37 25.27
C THR A 521 29.81 26.27 25.16
N LEU A 522 30.55 26.93 26.07
CA LEU A 522 32.01 26.96 26.03
C LEU A 522 32.64 25.56 26.25
N VAL A 523 32.14 24.82 27.24
CA VAL A 523 32.62 23.45 27.53
C VAL A 523 32.36 22.51 26.35
N VAL A 524 31.14 22.52 25.80
CA VAL A 524 30.78 21.66 24.68
C VAL A 524 31.58 21.98 23.42
N LEU A 525 31.71 23.25 23.06
CA LEU A 525 32.48 23.65 21.87
C LEU A 525 33.95 23.27 22.01
N SER A 526 34.56 23.48 23.18
CA SER A 526 35.94 23.05 23.44
C SER A 526 36.11 21.53 23.32
N GLY A 527 35.18 20.75 23.90
CA GLY A 527 35.20 19.28 23.83
C GLY A 527 35.03 18.76 22.41
N LEU A 528 34.12 19.33 21.63
CA LEU A 528 33.89 18.96 20.23
C LEU A 528 35.10 19.31 19.35
N THR A 529 35.72 20.47 19.52
CA THR A 529 36.97 20.82 18.82
C THR A 529 38.04 19.76 19.05
N VAL A 530 38.28 19.37 20.31
CA VAL A 530 39.28 18.35 20.65
C VAL A 530 38.91 16.98 20.10
N LEU A 531 37.64 16.55 20.22
CA LEU A 531 37.17 15.26 19.73
C LEU A 531 37.33 15.11 18.20
N PHE A 532 36.91 16.12 17.43
CA PHE A 532 37.03 16.10 15.98
C PHE A 532 38.48 16.27 15.50
N ALA A 533 39.30 17.06 16.21
CA ALA A 533 40.74 17.16 15.94
C ALA A 533 41.47 15.84 16.22
N ALA A 534 41.17 15.15 17.33
CA ALA A 534 41.73 13.83 17.61
C ALA A 534 41.28 12.76 16.61
N ALA A 535 40.09 12.91 16.03
CA ALA A 535 39.59 12.02 14.97
C ALA A 535 40.23 12.29 13.60
N SER A 536 40.71 13.50 13.32
CA SER A 536 41.30 13.88 12.02
C SER A 536 42.69 13.30 11.76
N TRP A 537 43.37 12.77 12.77
CA TRP A 537 44.62 12.02 12.57
C TRP A 537 44.45 10.73 11.75
N ARG A 538 43.23 10.34 11.40
CA ARG A 538 42.96 9.22 10.49
C ARG A 538 42.66 9.69 9.07
N VAL A 539 43.53 9.29 8.14
CA VAL A 539 43.45 9.63 6.70
C VAL A 539 42.06 9.37 6.09
N GLY A 540 41.36 8.31 6.51
CA GLY A 540 40.05 7.95 5.93
C GLY A 540 38.86 8.84 6.33
N VAL A 541 38.96 9.60 7.43
CA VAL A 541 37.86 10.48 7.92
C VAL A 541 38.27 11.95 8.06
N ALA A 542 39.57 12.24 7.96
CA ALA A 542 40.14 13.58 8.01
C ALA A 542 39.43 14.61 7.10
N PRO A 543 38.99 14.29 5.86
CA PRO A 543 38.31 15.25 5.00
C PRO A 543 37.02 15.83 5.60
N PHE A 544 36.39 15.14 6.55
CA PHE A 544 35.17 15.59 7.21
C PHE A 544 35.40 16.02 8.65
N THR A 545 36.31 15.37 9.39
CA THR A 545 36.56 15.68 10.79
C THR A 545 37.45 16.91 10.98
N ALA A 546 38.42 17.17 10.09
CA ALA A 546 39.26 18.37 10.20
C ALA A 546 38.46 19.66 9.96
N PRO A 547 37.61 19.79 8.92
CA PRO A 547 36.75 20.97 8.77
C PRO A 547 35.78 21.13 9.95
N ALA A 548 35.19 20.04 10.45
CA ALA A 548 34.31 20.10 11.61
C ALA A 548 35.03 20.63 12.86
N ALA A 549 36.27 20.19 13.12
CA ALA A 549 37.07 20.70 14.24
C ALA A 549 37.33 22.21 14.12
N LEU A 550 37.63 22.70 12.91
CA LEU A 550 37.85 24.12 12.64
C LEU A 550 36.57 24.95 12.80
N VAL A 551 35.42 24.44 12.36
CA VAL A 551 34.12 25.08 12.57
C VAL A 551 33.82 25.22 14.07
N TYR A 552 34.00 24.15 14.86
CA TYR A 552 33.80 24.23 16.31
C TYR A 552 34.84 25.13 17.00
N ALA A 553 36.09 25.18 16.52
CA ALA A 553 37.10 26.10 17.04
C ALA A 553 36.75 27.58 16.76
N ALA A 554 36.25 27.88 15.55
CA ALA A 554 35.78 29.21 15.19
C ALA A 554 34.54 29.61 16.01
N ALA A 555 33.61 28.67 16.20
CA ALA A 555 32.45 28.88 17.07
C ALA A 555 32.85 29.09 18.55
N LEU A 556 33.87 28.38 19.03
CA LEU A 556 34.42 28.58 20.37
C LEU A 556 35.04 29.97 20.52
N ALA A 557 35.78 30.44 19.51
CA ALA A 557 36.39 31.76 19.48
C ALA A 557 35.36 32.89 19.42
N SER A 558 34.26 32.70 18.69
CA SER A 558 33.15 33.66 18.67
C SER A 558 32.39 33.67 20.00
N ALA A 559 32.09 32.49 20.56
CA ALA A 559 31.41 32.37 21.84
C ALA A 559 32.24 32.93 23.01
N SER A 560 33.56 32.75 23.01
CA SER A 560 34.44 33.32 24.05
C SER A 560 34.54 34.84 23.95
N GLY A 561 34.60 35.38 22.73
CA GLY A 561 34.54 36.81 22.49
C GLY A 561 33.21 37.44 22.94
N ALA A 562 32.09 36.78 22.65
CA ALA A 562 30.77 37.21 23.11
C ALA A 562 30.62 37.08 24.64
N ALA A 563 31.18 36.03 25.25
CA ALA A 563 31.18 35.82 26.69
C ALA A 563 32.00 36.89 27.46
N ALA A 564 32.97 37.51 26.79
CA ALA A 564 33.82 38.57 27.34
C ALA A 564 33.33 39.99 26.95
N ASP A 565 32.14 40.11 26.36
CA ASP A 565 31.55 41.36 25.86
C ASP A 565 32.48 42.15 24.91
N TRP A 566 33.27 41.43 24.11
CA TRP A 566 34.19 42.08 23.17
C TRP A 566 33.45 42.61 21.94
N PRO A 567 33.90 43.76 21.37
CA PRO A 567 33.36 44.26 20.12
C PRO A 567 33.68 43.28 18.97
N ALA A 568 32.78 43.21 17.98
CA ALA A 568 32.86 42.27 16.86
C ALA A 568 34.19 42.32 16.09
N ALA A 569 34.84 43.48 16.04
CA ALA A 569 36.16 43.63 15.42
C ALA A 569 37.25 42.82 16.16
N ARG A 570 37.20 42.75 17.49
CA ARG A 570 38.18 42.01 18.31
C ARG A 570 37.90 40.51 18.28
N THR A 571 36.63 40.10 18.22
CA THR A 571 36.26 38.69 18.07
C THR A 571 36.63 38.15 16.69
N ALA A 572 36.50 38.98 15.64
CA ALA A 572 36.91 38.61 14.28
C ALA A 572 38.40 38.26 14.20
N LEU A 573 39.27 38.99 14.91
CA LEU A 573 40.71 38.67 14.98
C LEU A 573 40.95 37.29 15.60
N LEU A 574 40.23 36.94 16.67
CA LEU A 574 40.29 35.63 17.31
C LEU A 574 39.84 34.51 16.35
N VAL A 575 38.77 34.73 15.58
CA VAL A 575 38.28 33.78 14.59
C VAL A 575 39.28 33.59 13.44
N LEU A 576 39.97 34.64 13.01
CA LEU A 576 41.01 34.59 11.96
C LEU A 576 42.25 33.79 12.36
N LEU A 577 42.52 33.61 13.66
CA LEU A 577 43.61 32.74 14.12
C LEU A 577 43.36 31.25 13.81
N VAL A 578 42.10 30.83 13.73
CA VAL A 578 41.73 29.42 13.45
C VAL A 578 42.18 28.96 12.06
N PRO A 579 41.84 29.63 10.95
CA PRO A 579 42.35 29.25 9.62
C PRO A 579 43.86 29.47 9.49
N ALA A 580 44.45 30.46 10.18
CA ALA A 580 45.90 30.66 10.19
C ALA A 580 46.64 29.47 10.84
N ALA A 581 46.16 28.98 11.99
CA ALA A 581 46.68 27.78 12.63
C ALA A 581 46.47 26.53 11.77
N ALA A 582 45.32 26.41 11.09
CA ALA A 582 45.05 25.31 10.17
C ALA A 582 46.04 25.30 8.98
N ALA A 583 46.34 26.47 8.41
CA ALA A 583 47.30 26.61 7.31
C ALA A 583 48.73 26.25 7.74
N LEU A 584 49.12 26.54 8.98
CA LEU A 584 50.42 26.18 9.54
C LEU A 584 50.57 24.66 9.78
N LEU A 585 49.48 23.96 10.08
CA LEU A 585 49.45 22.53 10.38
C LEU A 585 49.20 21.66 9.14
N ALA A 586 48.91 22.25 7.97
CA ALA A 586 48.71 21.51 6.74
C ALA A 586 50.02 20.84 6.29
N PRO A 587 50.01 19.55 5.91
CA PRO A 587 51.19 18.89 5.36
C PRO A 587 51.60 19.59 4.07
N ARG A 588 52.89 19.96 3.99
CA ARG A 588 53.48 20.62 2.81
C ARG A 588 53.72 19.66 1.67
#